data_AF-A0A957IJR9-F1
#
_entry.id   AF-A0A957IJR9-F1
#
_cell.length_a   1.000
_cell.length_b   1.000
_cell.length_c   1.000
_cell.angle_alpha   90.00
_cell.angle_beta   90.00
_cell.angle_gamma   90.00
#
_symmetry.space_group_name_H-M   'P 1'
#
loop_
_entity.id
_entity.type
_entity.pdbx_description
1 polymer ?
#
loop_
_entity_poly.entity_id
_entity_poly.type
_entity_poly.pdbx_seq_one_letter_code
_entity_poly.pdbx_strand_id
1 'polypeptide(L)' 'MIEEAEKLSFEDALAELEKIVAQLETGDLNLEASLDLFEKGQKLAQQCNVQLETAALRVEQLTTDGEIVELDL' A
#
# COMPACT_ATOMS: atom_id res chain seq x y z
N MET A 1 24.87 -2.88 2.82
CA MET A 1 23.95 -3.22 3.92
C MET A 1 22.65 -2.58 3.53
N ILE A 2 21.64 -3.38 3.19
CA ILE A 2 20.34 -2.86 2.77
C ILE A 2 19.59 -2.58 4.07
N GLU A 3 19.37 -1.32 4.39
CA GLU A 3 18.52 -0.92 5.51
C GLU A 3 17.11 -1.48 5.25
N GLU A 4 16.69 -2.45 6.07
CA GLU A 4 15.28 -2.78 6.22
C GLU A 4 14.62 -1.57 6.87
N ALA A 5 14.24 -0.57 6.06
CA ALA A 5 13.33 0.47 6.49
C ALA A 5 12.09 -0.23 7.07
N GLU A 6 11.77 0.03 8.34
CA GLU A 6 10.62 -0.55 9.02
C GLU A 6 9.39 -0.48 8.10
N LYS A 7 8.86 -1.64 7.71
CA LYS A 7 7.61 -1.70 6.96
C LYS A 7 6.53 -1.08 7.84
N LEU A 8 6.02 0.07 7.39
CA LEU A 8 4.84 0.71 7.98
C LEU A 8 3.68 -0.29 8.11
N SER A 9 2.84 -0.08 9.13
CA SER A 9 1.53 -0.74 9.22
C SER A 9 0.68 -0.42 7.98
N PHE A 10 -0.38 -1.18 7.74
CA PHE A 10 -1.28 -0.91 6.62
C PHE A 10 -1.89 0.49 6.73
N GLU A 11 -2.35 0.85 7.93
CA GLU A 11 -2.97 2.13 8.23
C GLU A 11 -1.99 3.30 8.04
N ASP A 12 -0.75 3.15 8.51
CA ASP A 12 0.27 4.19 8.34
C ASP A 12 0.71 4.34 6.88
N ALA A 13 0.86 3.23 6.15
CA ALA A 13 1.21 3.24 4.73
C ALA A 13 0.10 3.89 3.89
N LEU A 14 -1.17 3.59 4.20
CA LEU A 14 -2.32 4.19 3.55
C LEU A 14 -2.42 5.68 3.85
N ALA A 15 -2.27 6.09 5.11
CA ALA A 15 -2.31 7.50 5.50
C ALA A 15 -1.19 8.31 4.84
N GLU A 16 0.00 7.73 4.67
CA GLU A 16 1.10 8.38 3.97
C GLU A 16 0.84 8.47 2.46
N LEU A 17 0.26 7.43 1.85
CA LEU A 17 -0.15 7.44 0.44
C LEU A 17 -1.20 8.52 0.17
N GLU A 18 -2.21 8.65 1.02
CA GLU A 18 -3.24 9.69 0.92
C GLU A 18 -2.64 11.11 0.95
N LYS A 19 -1.66 11.35 1.84
CA LYS A 19 -0.95 12.64 1.87
C LYS A 19 -0.20 12.92 0.57
N ILE A 20 0.48 11.91 0.02
CA ILE A 20 1.20 12.05 -1.25
C ILE A 20 0.24 12.39 -2.38
N VAL A 21 -0.89 11.67 -2.47
CA VAL A 21 -1.94 11.95 -3.48
C VAL A 21 -2.43 13.39 -3.32
N ALA A 22 -2.77 13.81 -2.09
CA ALA A 22 -3.22 15.17 -1.83
C ALA A 22 -2.17 16.22 -2.26
N GLN A 23 -0.88 15.97 -2.02
CA GLN A 23 0.21 16.86 -2.45
C GLN A 23 0.37 16.92 -3.97
N LEU A 24 0.24 15.77 -4.65
CA LEU A 24 0.29 15.73 -6.12
C LEU A 24 -0.91 16.45 -6.75
N GLU A 25 -2.09 16.37 -6.11
CA GLU A 25 -3.31 17.03 -6.57
C GLU A 25 -3.28 18.56 -6.41
N THR A 26 -2.48 19.13 -5.49
CA THR A 26 -2.38 20.60 -5.38
C THR A 26 -1.72 21.24 -6.59
N GLY A 27 -0.83 20.51 -7.28
CA GLY A 27 -0.14 20.99 -8.48
C GLY A 27 0.93 22.06 -8.24
N ASP A 28 1.28 22.35 -6.98
CA ASP A 28 2.25 23.39 -6.60
C ASP A 28 3.72 22.89 -6.63
N LEU A 29 3.93 21.64 -7.03
CA LEU A 29 5.22 20.97 -7.02
C LEU A 29 5.95 21.16 -8.35
N ASN A 30 7.27 21.28 -8.30
CA ASN A 30 8.09 21.19 -9.50
C ASN A 30 8.14 19.73 -10.01
N LEU A 31 8.66 19.55 -11.22
CA LEU A 31 8.70 18.24 -11.88
C LEU A 31 9.46 17.19 -11.07
N GLU A 32 10.63 17.54 -10.53
CA GLU A 32 11.49 16.62 -9.77
C GLU A 32 10.79 16.15 -8.47
N ALA A 33 10.23 17.09 -7.70
CA ALA A 33 9.46 16.78 -6.50
C ALA A 33 8.20 15.95 -6.80
N SER A 34 7.55 16.20 -7.93
CA SER A 34 6.39 15.43 -8.38
C SER A 34 6.77 13.98 -8.72
N LEU A 35 7.93 13.78 -9.35
CA LEU A 35 8.46 12.45 -9.66
C LEU A 35 8.84 11.68 -8.38
N ASP A 36 9.53 12.33 -7.44
CA ASP A 36 9.91 11.72 -6.16
C ASP A 36 8.68 11.26 -5.37
N LEU A 37 7.65 12.11 -5.29
CA LEU A 37 6.39 11.79 -4.62
C LEU A 37 5.65 10.67 -5.33
N PHE A 38 5.63 10.66 -6.67
CA PHE A 38 5.03 9.58 -7.44
C PHE A 38 5.72 8.24 -7.18
N GLU A 39 7.06 8.19 -7.19
CA GLU A 39 7.81 6.96 -6.89
C GLU A 39 7.53 6.45 -5.48
N LYS A 40 7.52 7.35 -4.49
CA LYS A 40 7.19 7.00 -3.10
C LYS A 40 5.75 6.49 -2.99
N GLY A 41 4.79 7.16 -3.64
CA GLY A 41 3.40 6.74 -3.68
C GLY A 41 3.24 5.35 -4.29
N GLN A 42 3.96 5.04 -5.37
CA GLN A 42 3.90 3.73 -6.01
C GLN A 42 4.40 2.61 -5.07
N LYS A 43 5.50 2.86 -4.35
CA LYS A 43 6.04 1.91 -3.36
C LYS A 43 5.06 1.66 -2.21
N LEU A 44 4.42 2.71 -1.69
CA LEU A 44 3.41 2.59 -0.65
C LEU A 44 2.17 1.82 -1.14
N ALA A 45 1.69 2.12 -2.35
CA ALA A 45 0.56 1.40 -2.95
C ALA A 45 0.87 -0.10 -3.11
N GLN A 46 2.08 -0.44 -3.59
CA GLN A 46 2.52 -1.83 -3.67
C GLN A 46 2.58 -2.50 -2.29
N GLN A 47 3.10 -1.79 -1.28
CA GLN A 47 3.14 -2.29 0.09
C GLN A 47 1.73 -2.56 0.64
N CYS A 48 0.78 -1.65 0.42
CA CYS A 48 -0.63 -1.83 0.82
C CYS A 48 -1.24 -3.07 0.15
N ASN A 49 -1.03 -3.25 -1.16
CA ASN A 49 -1.55 -4.41 -1.89
C ASN A 49 -1.00 -5.74 -1.33
N VAL A 50 0.31 -5.82 -1.07
CA VAL A 50 0.92 -7.03 -0.48
C VAL A 50 0.35 -7.33 0.91
N GLN A 51 0.10 -6.30 1.72
CA GLN A 51 -0.52 -6.49 3.04
C GLN A 51 -1.97 -7.00 2.93
N LEU A 52 -2.75 -6.45 2.00
CA LEU A 52 -4.12 -6.90 1.74
C LEU A 52 -4.17 -8.33 1.20
N GLU A 53 -3.30 -8.68 0.26
CA GLU A 53 -3.19 -10.05 -0.27
C GLU A 53 -2.83 -11.04 0.85
N THR A 54 -1.86 -10.69 1.69
CA THR A 54 -1.48 -11.52 2.84
C THR A 54 -2.63 -11.69 3.84
N ALA A 55 -3.39 -10.62 4.09
CA ALA A 55 -4.56 -10.67 4.95
C ALA A 55 -5.68 -11.55 4.34
N ALA A 56 -5.94 -11.41 3.05
CA ALA A 56 -6.92 -12.21 2.33
C ALA A 56 -6.58 -13.72 2.36
N LEU A 57 -5.32 -14.08 2.07
CA LEU A 57 -4.83 -15.46 2.17
C LEU A 57 -4.99 -16.02 3.58
N ARG A 58 -4.73 -15.22 4.62
CA ARG A 58 -4.92 -15.65 6.00
C ARG A 58 -6.39 -15.88 6.33
N VAL A 59 -7.29 -15.03 5.83
CA VAL A 59 -8.74 -15.23 5.96
C VAL A 59 -9.16 -16.52 5.27
N GLU A 60 -8.72 -16.75 4.03
CA GLU A 60 -9.02 -17.96 3.25
C GLU A 60 -8.59 -19.23 3.99
N GLN A 61 -7.37 -19.24 4.56
CA GLN A 61 -6.86 -20.37 5.36
C GLN A 61 -7.71 -20.64 6.60
N LEU A 62 -8.24 -19.59 7.25
CA LEU A 62 -9.11 -19.73 8.42
C LEU A 62 -10.53 -20.18 8.03
N THR A 63 -11.02 -19.81 6.84
CA THR A 63 -12.36 -20.19 6.35
C THR A 63 -12.39 -21.56 5.68
N THR A 64 -11.24 -22.12 5.28
CA THR A 64 -11.17 -23.44 4.62
C THR A 64 -11.50 -24.61 5.58
N ASP A 65 -11.58 -24.37 6.91
CA ASP A 65 -12.21 -25.30 7.86
C ASP A 65 -13.77 -25.29 7.81
N GLY A 66 -14.37 -24.51 6.89
CA GLY A 66 -15.82 -24.46 6.65
C GLY A 66 -16.23 -23.48 5.54
N GLU A 67 -16.08 -23.91 4.29
CA GLU A 67 -16.50 -23.25 3.02
C GLU A 67 -15.75 -21.98 2.59
N ILE A 68 -15.16 -22.05 1.39
CA ILE A 68 -14.40 -20.99 0.72
C ILE A 68 -15.37 -20.05 0.00
N VAL A 69 -15.20 -18.73 0.20
CA VAL A 69 -15.86 -17.69 -0.60
C VAL A 69 -14.86 -17.20 -1.65
N GLU A 70 -15.21 -17.30 -2.93
CA GLU A 70 -14.49 -16.64 -4.03
C GLU A 70 -14.46 -15.13 -3.78
N LEU A 71 -13.28 -14.58 -3.48
CA LEU A 71 -13.03 -13.15 -3.55
C LEU A 71 -12.59 -12.84 -4.98
N ASP A 72 -13.57 -12.52 -5.83
CA ASP A 72 -13.34 -11.93 -7.15
C ASP A 72 -12.79 -10.50 -6.96
N LEU A 73 -11.46 -10.35 -6.97
CA LEU A 73 -10.76 -9.06 -7.06
C LEU A 73 -10.44 -8.71 -8.52
#